data_AF-A0A0G9K7X8-F1
#
_entry.id   AF-A0A0G9K7X8-F1
#
_cell.length_a   1.000
_cell.length_b   1.000
_cell.length_c   1.000
_cell.angle_alpha   90.00
_cell.angle_beta   90.00
_cell.angle_gamma   90.00
#
_symmetry.space_group_name_H-M   'P 1'
#
loop_
_entity.id
_entity.type
_entity.pdbx_description
1 polymer ?
#
loop_
_entity_poly.entity_id
_entity_poly.type
_entity_poly.pdbx_seq_one_letter_code
_entity_poly.pdbx_strand_id
1 'polypeptide(L)'
;MIKTIDFRISELLSMKKYPNEIFYIGNCELLKKRKISIIGTRKPNSYTKEFTHKLASNVTYNNKLKYTRISLNEIFYSFKNF
;
A
#
# COMPACT_ATOMS: atom_id res chain seq x y z
N MET A 1 -7.62 19.14 -15.37
CA MET A 1 -7.19 20.38 -14.70
C MET A 1 -6.44 20.00 -13.43
N ILE A 2 -5.23 20.52 -13.25
CA ILE A 2 -4.38 20.22 -12.09
C ILE A 2 -4.89 21.04 -10.89
N LYS A 3 -4.96 20.42 -9.71
CA LYS A 3 -5.42 21.06 -8.46
C LYS A 3 -4.31 21.08 -7.42
N THR A 4 -4.39 22.01 -6.47
CA THR A 4 -3.49 22.13 -5.31
C THR A 4 -4.10 21.47 -4.08
N ILE A 5 -3.26 20.88 -3.23
CA ILE A 5 -3.67 20.36 -1.93
C ILE A 5 -3.63 21.49 -0.89
N ASP A 6 -4.76 21.77 -0.26
CA ASP A 6 -4.89 22.85 0.74
C ASP A 6 -4.74 22.35 2.20
N PHE A 7 -4.48 21.06 2.41
CA PHE A 7 -4.34 20.45 3.73
C PHE A 7 -2.97 19.80 3.95
N ARG A 8 -2.53 19.77 5.22
CA ARG A 8 -1.28 19.10 5.61
C ARG A 8 -1.46 17.57 5.61
N ILE A 9 -0.59 16.88 4.87
CA ILE A 9 -0.43 15.43 4.91
C ILE A 9 0.55 15.09 6.04
N SER A 10 0.10 14.37 7.07
CA SER A 10 0.87 14.06 8.27
C SER A 10 2.11 13.21 7.98
N GLU A 11 2.03 12.27 7.05
CA GLU A 11 3.14 11.36 6.74
C GLU A 11 4.34 12.09 6.13
N LEU A 12 4.10 13.19 5.40
CA LEU A 12 5.14 14.01 4.79
C LEU A 12 5.90 14.88 5.82
N LEU A 13 5.41 15.01 7.06
CA LEU A 13 6.11 15.72 8.13
C LEU A 13 7.40 15.01 8.56
N SER A 14 7.52 13.71 8.29
CA SER A 14 8.72 12.92 8.55
C SER A 14 9.89 13.27 7.62
N MET A 15 9.64 14.02 6.55
CA MET A 15 10.67 14.45 5.61
C MET A 15 11.52 15.58 6.23
N LYS A 16 12.82 15.62 5.88
CA LYS A 16 13.73 16.70 6.30
C LYS A 16 13.21 18.10 5.95
N LYS A 17 12.51 18.24 4.82
CA LYS A 17 11.86 19.46 4.38
C LYS A 17 10.49 19.12 3.81
N TYR A 18 9.46 19.78 4.33
CA TYR A 18 8.11 19.65 3.79
C TYR A 18 8.01 20.33 2.42
N PRO A 19 7.37 19.72 1.41
CA PRO A 19 7.16 20.36 0.12
C PRO A 19 6.33 21.65 0.26
N ASN A 20 6.69 22.71 -0.47
CA ASN A 20 5.97 23.99 -0.39
C ASN A 20 4.55 23.88 -0.98
N GLU A 21 4.42 23.23 -2.14
CA GLU A 21 3.17 23.06 -2.86
C GLU A 21 3.07 21.63 -3.39
N ILE A 22 1.88 21.04 -3.32
CA ILE A 22 1.61 19.69 -3.83
C ILE A 22 0.46 19.78 -4.82
N PHE A 23 0.76 19.44 -6.07
CA PHE A 23 -0.20 19.37 -7.16
C PHE A 23 -0.69 17.94 -7.35
N TYR A 24 -1.97 17.77 -7.63
CA TYR A 24 -2.57 16.45 -7.84
C TYR A 24 -3.61 16.44 -8.95
N ILE A 25 -3.90 15.22 -9.42
CA ILE A 25 -5.00 14.90 -10.33
C ILE A 25 -5.66 13.63 -9.78
N GLY A 26 -6.99 13.62 -9.64
CA GLY A 26 -7.76 12.45 -9.20
C GLY A 26 -8.41 12.62 -7.82
N ASN A 27 -8.67 11.49 -7.13
CA ASN A 27 -9.44 11.45 -5.88
C ASN A 27 -8.56 11.59 -4.63
N CYS A 28 -8.74 12.68 -3.88
CA CYS A 28 -8.05 12.93 -2.60
C CYS A 28 -8.46 12.00 -1.45
N GLU A 29 -9.63 11.37 -1.50
CA GLU A 29 -10.09 10.44 -0.43
C GLU A 29 -9.16 9.24 -0.27
N LEU A 30 -8.40 8.89 -1.30
CA LEU A 30 -7.40 7.83 -1.24
C LEU A 30 -6.29 8.15 -0.22
N LEU A 31 -6.01 9.43 0.04
CA LEU A 31 -5.02 9.86 1.04
C LEU A 31 -5.47 9.58 2.49
N LYS A 32 -6.78 9.33 2.72
CA LYS A 32 -7.33 8.96 4.03
C LYS A 32 -7.29 7.44 4.28
N LYS A 33 -7.07 6.64 3.24
CA LYS A 33 -6.99 5.18 3.35
C LYS A 33 -5.65 4.74 3.92
N ARG A 34 -5.58 3.49 4.40
CA ARG A 34 -4.31 2.88 4.84
C ARG A 34 -3.30 2.86 3.68
N LYS A 35 -2.14 3.47 3.89
CA LYS A 35 -1.05 3.58 2.91
C LYS A 35 -0.10 2.40 3.10
N ILE A 36 0.08 1.59 2.06
CA ILE A 36 1.07 0.50 2.01
C ILE A 36 1.87 0.71 0.73
N SER A 37 3.19 0.86 0.86
CA SER A 37 4.09 0.97 -0.27
C SER A 37 4.58 -0.42 -0.68
N ILE A 38 4.51 -0.73 -1.98
CA ILE A 38 5.07 -1.95 -2.56
C ILE A 38 6.21 -1.51 -3.47
N ILE A 39 7.44 -1.82 -3.06
CA ILE A 39 8.67 -1.50 -3.80
C ILE A 39 9.43 -2.79 -4.13
N GLY A 40 10.24 -2.75 -5.19
CA GLY A 40 11.02 -3.92 -5.60
C GLY A 40 11.89 -3.65 -6.81
N THR A 41 12.51 -4.71 -7.33
CA THR A 41 13.34 -4.66 -8.55
C THR A 41 12.50 -4.31 -9.79
N ARG A 42 13.10 -3.58 -10.74
CA ARG A 42 12.52 -3.32 -12.07
C ARG A 42 12.45 -4.58 -12.96
N LYS A 43 13.22 -5.63 -12.61
CA LYS A 43 13.26 -6.92 -13.32
C LYS A 43 12.91 -8.05 -12.35
N PRO A 44 11.64 -8.15 -11.90
CA PRO A 44 11.20 -9.23 -11.03
C PRO A 44 11.18 -10.56 -11.82
N ASN A 45 11.51 -11.66 -11.15
CA ASN A 45 11.30 -12.99 -11.72
C ASN A 45 9.80 -13.36 -11.69
N SER A 46 9.42 -14.45 -12.35
CA SER A 46 8.01 -14.88 -12.46
C SER A 46 7.35 -15.06 -11.09
N TYR A 47 8.07 -15.68 -10.15
CA TYR A 47 7.59 -15.92 -8.79
C TYR A 47 7.29 -14.60 -8.05
N THR A 48 8.23 -13.67 -8.05
CA THR A 48 8.06 -12.36 -7.41
C THR A 48 6.88 -11.61 -8.04
N LYS A 49 6.74 -11.65 -9.36
CA LYS A 49 5.62 -10.99 -10.06
C LYS A 49 4.27 -11.53 -9.60
N GLU A 50 4.14 -12.86 -9.50
CA GLU A 50 2.89 -13.51 -9.08
C GLU A 50 2.53 -13.17 -7.64
N PHE A 51 3.49 -13.28 -6.72
CA PHE A 51 3.26 -12.99 -5.31
C PHE A 51 2.99 -11.51 -5.06
N THR A 52 3.71 -10.60 -5.72
CA THR A 52 3.46 -9.17 -5.62
C THR A 52 2.06 -8.81 -6.13
N HIS A 53 1.60 -9.45 -7.22
CA HIS A 53 0.24 -9.27 -7.71
C HIS A 53 -0.80 -9.75 -6.69
N LYS A 54 -0.66 -10.98 -6.19
CA LYS A 54 -1.54 -11.54 -5.14
C LYS A 54 -1.59 -10.64 -3.91
N LEU A 55 -0.44 -10.15 -3.45
CA LEU A 55 -0.33 -9.27 -2.30
C LEU A 55 -1.03 -7.91 -2.54
N ALA A 56 -0.81 -7.27 -3.69
CA ALA A 56 -1.44 -5.99 -4.01
C ALA A 56 -2.98 -6.12 -4.10
N SER A 57 -3.48 -7.18 -4.73
CA SER A 57 -4.91 -7.48 -4.80
C SER A 57 -5.51 -7.75 -3.43
N ASN A 58 -4.85 -8.56 -2.59
CA ASN A 58 -5.32 -8.89 -1.25
C ASN A 58 -5.31 -7.66 -0.31
N VAL A 59 -4.29 -6.82 -0.39
CA VAL A 59 -4.22 -5.56 0.39
C VAL A 59 -5.36 -4.62 -0.01
N THR A 60 -5.67 -4.55 -1.31
CA THR A 60 -6.77 -3.74 -1.83
C THR A 60 -8.13 -4.30 -1.40
N TYR A 61 -8.28 -5.63 -1.44
CA TYR A 61 -9.51 -6.33 -1.07
C TYR A 61 -9.78 -6.29 0.43
N ASN A 62 -8.76 -6.47 1.28
CA ASN A 62 -8.90 -6.39 2.73
C ASN A 62 -9.14 -4.95 3.24
N ASN A 63 -8.77 -3.91 2.48
CA ASN A 63 -9.25 -2.56 2.76
C ASN A 63 -10.78 -2.41 2.56
N LYS A 64 -11.43 -3.37 1.89
CA LYS A 64 -12.90 -3.48 1.76
C LYS A 64 -13.52 -4.30 2.91
N LEU A 65 -12.76 -5.22 3.49
CA LEU A 65 -13.16 -6.06 4.62
C LEU A 65 -12.49 -5.58 5.92
N LYS A 66 -13.10 -4.62 6.60
CA LYS A 66 -12.65 -4.12 7.91
C LYS A 66 -12.62 -5.18 9.04
N TYR A 67 -12.96 -6.44 8.78
CA TYR A 67 -13.05 -7.49 9.80
C TYR A 67 -12.66 -8.86 9.23
N THR A 68 -11.37 -9.15 9.11
CA THR A 68 -10.91 -10.54 9.05
C THR A 68 -9.65 -10.68 9.90
N ARG A 69 -9.85 -11.07 11.17
CA ARG A 69 -8.81 -11.71 11.98
C ARG A 69 -8.53 -13.06 11.33
N ILE A 70 -7.61 -13.13 10.38
CA ILE A 70 -7.07 -14.43 9.95
C ILE A 70 -5.90 -14.70 10.88
N SER A 71 -6.07 -15.74 11.70
CA SER A 71 -5.06 -16.18 12.65
C SER A 71 -3.77 -16.53 11.90
N LEU A 72 -2.63 -16.01 12.39
CA LEU A 72 -1.29 -16.27 11.86
C LEU A 72 -0.88 -17.76 11.92
N ASN A 73 -1.71 -18.63 12.49
CA ASN A 73 -1.39 -20.03 12.74
C ASN A 73 -1.52 -20.93 11.49
N GLU A 74 -2.31 -20.56 10.48
CA GLU A 74 -2.46 -21.41 9.28
C GLU A 74 -1.31 -21.27 8.28
N ILE A 75 -0.64 -20.11 8.24
CA ILE A 75 0.50 -19.88 7.33
C ILE A 75 1.72 -20.69 7.78
N PHE A 76 1.91 -20.89 9.09
CA PHE A 76 3.04 -21.67 9.62
C PHE A 76 2.93 -23.18 9.34
N TYR A 77 1.72 -23.72 9.25
CA TYR A 77 1.52 -25.15 8.97
C TYR A 77 1.91 -25.53 7.54
N SER A 78 1.78 -24.61 6.58
CA SER A 78 2.13 -24.88 5.18
C SER A 78 3.65 -24.92 4.92
N PHE A 79 4.47 -24.29 5.77
CA PHE A 79 5.94 -24.27 5.62
C PHE A 79 6.65 -25.43 6.34
N LYS A 80 5.94 -26.17 7.19
CA LYS A 80 6.53 -27.28 7.95
C LYS A 80 6.52 -28.64 7.22
N ASN A 81 5.95 -28.69 6.02
CA ASN A 81 5.85 -29.90 5.19
C ASN A 81 6.65 -29.79 3.87
N PHE A 82 7.74 -29.02 3.87
CA PHE A 82 8.80 -29.07 2.86
C PHE A 82 10.14 -29.39 3.51
#